data_AF-A0A356T8H2-F1
#
_entry.id   AF-A0A356T8H2-F1
#
_cell.length_a   1.000
_cell.length_b   1.000
_cell.length_c   1.000
_cell.angle_alpha   90.00
_cell.angle_beta   90.00
_cell.angle_gamma   90.00
#
_symmetry.space_group_name_H-M   'P 1'
#
loop_
_entity.id
_entity.type
_entity.pdbx_description
1 polymer ?
#
loop_
_entity_poly.entity_id
_entity_poly.type
_entity_poly.pdbx_seq_one_letter_code
_entity_poly.pdbx_strand_id
1 'polypeptide(L)'
;DLYALGVTLYEMLTGNLPSQGETMVDLMIWTATEEPIPITDYRPDLSGPLADVVMRCIAREIGSRYPDAKTMRRALEGAISIQRAAGVADTAPGDPDERGRRARAETEERSSIDPRRRATSPRPSEAPEELSDADLKSIRPPPIPRGILPPKKD
;
A
#
# COMPACT_ATOMS: atom_id res chain seq x y z
N ASP A 1 18.22 -0.25 3.33
CA ASP A 1 18.47 0.36 4.66
C ASP A 1 17.38 1.34 5.11
N LEU A 2 17.23 2.52 4.50
CA LEU A 2 16.26 3.54 4.97
C LEU A 2 14.80 3.04 5.00
N TYR A 3 14.42 2.22 4.02
CA TYR A 3 13.10 1.59 3.99
C TYR A 3 12.87 0.68 5.20
N ALA A 4 13.81 -0.25 5.46
CA ALA A 4 13.71 -1.17 6.59
C ALA A 4 13.65 -0.42 7.92
N LEU A 5 14.47 0.63 8.08
CA LEU A 5 14.39 1.51 9.24
C LEU A 5 13.02 2.20 9.35
N GLY A 6 12.47 2.67 8.23
CA GLY A 6 11.12 3.24 8.17
C GLY A 6 10.05 2.26 8.65
N VAL A 7 10.11 1.00 8.20
CA VAL A 7 9.19 -0.06 8.63
C VAL A 7 9.33 -0.32 10.13
N THR A 8 10.56 -0.40 10.65
CA THR A 8 10.79 -0.56 12.10
C THR A 8 10.25 0.62 12.91
N LEU A 9 10.44 1.86 12.43
CA LEU A 9 9.89 3.05 13.09
C LEU A 9 8.37 3.03 13.08
N TYR A 10 7.76 2.71 11.94
CA TYR A 10 6.31 2.56 11.81
C TYR A 10 5.78 1.55 12.82
N GLU A 11 6.42 0.38 12.90
CA GLU A 11 6.04 -0.68 13.82
C GLU A 11 6.19 -0.30 15.29
N MET A 12 7.28 0.36 15.67
CA MET A 12 7.49 0.80 17.05
C MET A 12 6.46 1.86 17.48
N LEU A 13 6.03 2.72 16.57
CA LEU A 13 5.07 3.79 16.86
C LEU A 13 3.62 3.28 16.91
N THR A 14 3.26 2.38 16.00
CA THR A 14 1.88 1.92 15.80
C THR A 14 1.57 0.59 16.45
N GLY A 15 2.59 -0.22 16.76
CA GLY A 15 2.39 -1.62 17.10
C GLY A 15 1.85 -2.45 15.93
N ASN A 16 2.00 -2.00 14.68
CA ASN A 16 1.50 -2.67 13.48
C ASN A 16 2.53 -2.62 12.33
N LEU A 17 2.50 -3.57 11.41
CA LEU A 17 3.27 -3.47 10.17
C LEU A 17 2.52 -2.59 9.16
N PRO A 18 3.23 -1.91 8.25
CA PRO A 18 2.57 -1.14 7.19
C PRO A 18 1.85 -2.05 6.17
N SER A 19 2.21 -3.34 6.12
CA SER A 19 1.66 -4.38 5.25
C SER A 19 0.92 -5.48 6.03
N GLN A 20 -0.10 -6.08 5.41
CA GLN A 20 -0.89 -7.19 5.99
C GLN A 20 -0.60 -8.57 5.34
N GLY A 21 0.57 -8.76 4.74
CA GLY A 21 0.93 -10.03 4.09
C GLY A 21 1.33 -11.11 5.11
N GLU A 22 0.77 -12.32 4.97
CA GLU A 22 1.08 -13.47 5.85
C GLU A 22 2.22 -14.33 5.32
N THR A 23 2.45 -14.32 4.00
CA THR A 23 3.54 -15.06 3.36
C THR A 23 4.60 -14.13 2.79
N MET A 24 5.82 -14.65 2.61
CA MET A 24 6.91 -13.91 1.97
C MET A 24 6.54 -13.45 0.54
N VAL A 25 5.71 -14.23 -0.16
CA VAL A 25 5.22 -13.87 -1.50
C VAL A 25 4.27 -12.67 -1.42
N ASP A 26 3.35 -12.67 -0.44
CA ASP A 26 2.42 -11.54 -0.25
C ASP A 26 3.15 -10.25 0.10
N LEU A 27 4.18 -10.34 0.95
CA LEU A 27 5.03 -9.18 1.29
C LEU A 27 5.81 -8.65 0.08
N MET A 28 6.31 -9.54 -0.78
CA MET A 28 6.98 -9.14 -2.03
C MET A 28 6.03 -8.44 -2.99
N ILE A 29 4.81 -8.97 -3.17
CA ILE A 29 3.79 -8.34 -4.02
C ILE A 29 3.39 -6.99 -3.43
N TRP A 30 3.09 -6.94 -2.14
CA TRP A 30 2.66 -5.73 -1.44
C TRP A 30 3.70 -4.61 -1.56
N THR A 31 4.97 -4.91 -1.33
CA THR A 31 6.07 -3.93 -1.46
C THR A 31 6.17 -3.37 -2.90
N ALA A 32 5.72 -4.12 -3.90
CA ALA A 32 5.75 -3.72 -5.30
C ALA A 32 4.47 -3.00 -5.78
N THR A 33 3.30 -3.27 -5.18
CA THR A 33 2.01 -2.82 -5.72
C THR A 33 1.25 -1.86 -4.82
N GLU A 34 1.32 -2.03 -3.50
CA GLU A 34 0.44 -1.35 -2.55
C GLU A 34 1.10 -0.12 -1.93
N GLU A 35 0.26 0.84 -1.53
CA GLU A 35 0.70 1.98 -0.72
C GLU A 35 0.62 1.61 0.77
N PRO A 36 1.63 1.96 1.59
CA PRO A 36 1.57 1.81 3.04
C PRO A 36 0.32 2.42 3.66
N ILE A 37 -0.27 1.71 4.62
CA ILE A 37 -1.36 2.26 5.44
C ILE A 37 -0.84 3.52 6.14
N PRO A 38 -1.59 4.64 6.12
CA PRO A 38 -1.19 5.86 6.81
C PRO A 38 -0.97 5.62 8.30
N ILE A 39 0.18 6.05 8.82
CA ILE A 39 0.51 5.89 10.25
C ILE A 39 -0.50 6.60 11.17
N THR A 40 -1.13 7.67 10.67
CA THR A 40 -2.17 8.43 11.37
C THR A 40 -3.46 7.66 11.59
N ASP A 41 -3.71 6.58 10.83
CA ASP A 41 -4.87 5.71 11.03
C ASP A 41 -4.74 4.91 12.34
N TYR A 42 -3.50 4.61 12.75
CA TYR A 42 -3.19 3.94 14.01
C TYR A 42 -2.83 4.91 15.15
N ARG A 43 -2.18 6.02 14.79
CA ARG A 43 -1.66 7.01 15.74
C ARG A 43 -2.05 8.43 15.33
N PRO A 44 -3.34 8.80 15.48
CA PRO A 44 -3.84 10.14 15.12
C PRO A 44 -3.29 11.24 16.01
N ASP A 45 -2.66 10.88 17.13
CA ASP A 45 -1.99 11.78 18.05
C ASP A 45 -0.62 12.26 17.53
N LEU A 46 0.03 11.53 16.61
CA LEU A 46 1.33 11.97 16.06
C LEU A 46 1.22 13.31 15.32
N SER A 47 2.24 14.14 15.48
CA SER A 47 2.39 15.35 14.69
C SER A 47 2.56 14.99 13.21
N GLY A 48 1.94 15.79 12.32
CA GLY A 48 2.07 15.64 10.87
C GLY A 48 3.52 15.48 10.40
N PRO A 49 4.48 16.32 10.85
CA PRO A 49 5.87 16.18 10.45
C PRO A 49 6.51 14.83 10.82
N LEU A 50 6.14 14.23 11.95
CA LEU A 50 6.66 12.93 12.35
C LEU A 50 6.04 11.81 11.51
N ALA A 51 4.73 11.89 11.28
CA ALA A 51 4.04 10.97 10.39
C ALA A 51 4.64 11.01 8.96
N ASP A 52 4.85 12.20 8.41
CA ASP A 52 5.42 12.41 7.08
C ASP A 52 6.83 11.83 6.95
N VAL A 53 7.67 11.98 7.98
CA VAL A 53 9.02 11.39 7.98
C VAL A 53 8.94 9.87 7.86
N VAL A 54 8.09 9.22 8.65
CA VAL A 54 7.96 7.76 8.63
C VAL A 54 7.36 7.29 7.30
N MET A 55 6.26 7.89 6.85
CA MET A 55 5.58 7.54 5.59
C MET A 55 6.52 7.71 4.38
N ARG A 56 7.33 8.77 4.36
CA ARG A 56 8.32 8.97 3.30
C ARG A 56 9.41 7.89 3.27
N CYS A 57 9.78 7.32 4.41
CA CYS A 57 10.78 6.24 4.45
C CYS A 57 10.24 4.96 3.81
N ILE A 58 8.95 4.68 4.00
CA ILE A 58 8.27 3.47 3.52
C ILE A 58 7.56 3.67 2.18
N ALA A 59 7.73 4.82 1.53
CA ALA A 59 7.15 5.10 0.23
C ALA A 59 7.53 4.01 -0.81
N ARG A 60 6.56 3.61 -1.63
CA ARG A 60 6.78 2.58 -2.66
C ARG A 60 7.88 2.97 -3.64
N GLU A 61 7.77 4.18 -4.19
CA GLU A 61 8.76 4.71 -5.14
C GLU A 61 10.05 5.11 -4.43
N ILE A 62 11.18 4.55 -4.87
CA ILE A 62 12.50 4.85 -4.28
C ILE A 62 12.82 6.35 -4.39
N GLY A 63 12.43 7.00 -5.49
CA GLY A 63 12.65 8.44 -5.70
C GLY A 63 11.87 9.34 -4.72
N SER A 64 10.79 8.83 -4.13
CA SER A 64 10.01 9.55 -3.12
C SER A 64 10.66 9.48 -1.73
N ARG A 65 11.54 8.50 -1.50
CA ARG A 65 12.22 8.30 -0.21
C ARG A 65 13.29 9.36 0.04
N TYR A 66 13.88 9.30 1.23
CA TYR A 66 15.06 10.10 1.53
C TYR A 66 16.25 9.64 0.69
N PRO A 67 17.01 10.58 0.08
CA PRO A 67 18.16 10.23 -0.76
C PRO A 67 19.30 9.63 0.06
N ASP A 68 19.40 9.98 1.34
CA ASP A 68 20.44 9.51 2.24
C ASP A 68 20.01 9.59 3.72
N ALA A 69 20.76 8.88 4.57
CA ALA A 69 20.51 8.84 6.02
C ALA A 69 20.69 10.20 6.71
N LYS A 70 21.53 11.09 6.18
CA LYS A 70 21.80 12.41 6.79
C LYS A 70 20.59 13.33 6.62
N THR A 71 19.94 13.26 5.46
CA THR A 71 18.72 13.98 5.12
C THR A 71 17.55 13.46 5.96
N MET A 72 17.40 12.14 6.05
CA MET A 72 16.41 11.50 6.92
C MET A 72 16.59 11.94 8.39
N ARG A 73 17.82 11.90 8.90
CA ARG A 73 18.11 12.28 10.30
C ARG A 73 17.70 13.72 10.59
N ARG A 74 18.04 14.67 9.73
CA ARG A 74 17.65 16.09 9.91
C ARG A 74 16.14 16.26 9.95
N ALA A 75 15.42 15.56 9.07
CA ALA A 75 13.96 15.61 9.06
C ALA A 75 13.37 15.02 10.36
N LEU A 76 13.93 13.90 10.83
CA LEU A 76 13.50 13.25 12.07
C LEU A 76 13.79 14.11 13.31
N GLU A 77 14.96 14.74 13.40
CA GLU A 77 15.32 15.68 14.48
C GLU A 77 14.33 16.87 14.55
N GLY A 78 13.99 17.44 13.38
CA GLY A 78 12.99 18.50 13.28
C GLY A 78 11.61 18.04 13.71
N ALA A 79 11.16 16.87 13.23
CA ALA A 79 9.87 16.29 13.57
C ALA A 79 9.73 15.98 15.06
N ILE A 80 10.75 15.40 15.70
CA ILE A 80 10.75 15.13 17.15
C ILE A 80 10.67 16.44 17.96
N SER A 81 11.36 17.49 17.51
CA SER A 81 11.30 18.79 18.17
C SER A 81 9.88 19.37 18.13
N ILE A 82 9.18 19.23 17.01
CA ILE A 82 7.79 19.65 16.85
C ILE A 82 6.86 18.76 17.70
N GLN A 83 7.04 17.44 17.67
CA GLN A 83 6.26 16.49 18.46
C GLN A 83 6.28 16.86 19.96
N ARG A 84 7.47 17.18 20.49
CA ARG A 84 7.65 17.61 21.88
C ARG A 84 6.99 18.95 22.17
N ALA A 85 7.11 19.91 21.25
CA ALA A 85 6.51 21.23 21.40
C ALA A 85 4.96 21.18 21.35
N ALA A 86 4.40 20.24 20.59
CA ALA A 86 2.96 20.05 20.46
C ALA A 86 2.31 19.46 21.73
N GLY A 87 3.09 19.04 22.73
CA GLY A 87 2.56 18.45 23.97
C GLY A 87 1.79 17.16 23.75
N VAL A 88 1.90 16.55 22.56
CA VAL A 88 1.33 15.24 22.28
C VAL A 88 2.09 14.26 23.17
N ALA A 89 1.36 13.70 24.14
CA ALA A 89 1.91 12.77 25.09
C ALA A 89 2.59 11.59 24.37
N ASP A 90 3.69 11.13 24.97
CA ASP A 90 4.31 9.83 24.70
C ASP A 90 3.32 8.73 25.14
N THR A 91 2.20 8.63 24.43
CA THR A 91 1.23 7.58 24.64
C THR A 91 1.91 6.29 24.19
N ALA A 92 1.86 5.29 25.09
CA ALA A 92 2.46 3.99 24.86
C ALA A 92 2.06 3.47 23.46
N PRO A 93 2.94 2.71 22.79
CA PRO A 93 2.63 2.07 21.51
C PRO A 93 1.24 1.42 21.58
N GLY A 94 0.42 1.58 20.54
CA GLY A 94 -0.89 0.94 20.46
C GLY A 94 -0.80 -0.54 20.83
N ASP A 95 -1.80 -1.04 21.57
CA ASP A 95 -1.80 -2.37 22.21
C ASP A 95 -1.18 -3.45 21.30
N PRO A 96 0.01 -4.00 21.65
CA PRO A 96 0.68 -5.03 20.87
C PRO A 96 -0.18 -6.29 20.66
N ASP A 97 -1.15 -6.54 21.54
CA ASP A 97 -2.04 -7.70 21.47
C ASP A 97 -3.11 -7.57 20.36
N GLU A 98 -3.36 -6.38 19.82
CA GLU A 98 -4.26 -6.16 18.67
C GLU A 98 -3.79 -6.95 17.44
N ARG A 99 -2.47 -7.05 17.24
CA ARG A 99 -1.83 -7.85 16.17
C ARG A 99 -2.18 -9.33 16.27
N GLY A 100 -2.13 -9.88 17.47
CA GLY A 100 -2.46 -11.28 17.73
C GLY A 100 -3.96 -11.54 17.63
N ARG A 101 -4.80 -10.59 18.07
CA ARG A 101 -6.26 -10.72 18.05
C ARG A 101 -6.85 -10.60 16.65
N ARG A 102 -6.40 -9.64 15.83
CA ARG A 102 -6.89 -9.48 14.44
C ARG A 102 -6.44 -10.61 13.53
N ALA A 103 -5.17 -11.01 13.60
CA ALA A 103 -4.67 -12.16 12.85
C ALA A 103 -5.44 -13.45 13.20
N ARG A 104 -5.79 -13.67 14.48
CA ARG A 104 -6.58 -14.84 14.90
C ARG A 104 -8.06 -14.75 14.50
N ALA A 105 -8.69 -13.58 14.67
CA ALA A 105 -10.10 -13.39 14.32
C ALA A 105 -10.35 -13.52 12.80
N GLU A 106 -9.45 -12.98 11.97
CA GLU A 106 -9.58 -13.08 10.50
C GLU A 106 -9.21 -14.48 9.97
N THR A 107 -8.30 -15.19 10.65
CA THR A 107 -8.00 -16.61 10.36
C THR A 107 -9.21 -17.49 10.68
N GLU A 108 -9.93 -17.24 11.77
CA GLU A 108 -11.13 -18.00 12.16
C GLU A 108 -12.33 -17.73 11.23
N GLU A 109 -12.50 -16.50 10.75
CA GLU A 109 -13.58 -16.10 9.83
C GLU A 109 -13.34 -16.57 8.38
N ARG A 110 -12.08 -16.69 7.93
CA ARG A 110 -11.74 -17.25 6.61
C ARG A 110 -11.63 -18.78 6.59
N SER A 111 -11.37 -19.41 7.74
CA SER A 111 -11.40 -20.87 7.91
C SER A 111 -12.83 -21.44 7.94
N SER A 112 -13.83 -20.60 8.27
CA SER A 112 -15.25 -20.97 8.30
C SER A 112 -15.97 -20.88 6.94
N ILE A 113 -15.23 -20.66 5.85
CA ILE A 113 -15.74 -20.86 4.48
C ILE A 113 -15.87 -22.37 4.24
N ASP A 114 -17.09 -22.89 4.39
CA ASP A 114 -17.47 -24.27 4.05
C ASP A 114 -16.95 -24.64 2.64
N PRO A 115 -16.03 -25.62 2.51
CA PRO A 115 -15.47 -26.01 1.22
C PRO A 115 -16.55 -26.56 0.26
N ARG A 116 -17.76 -26.87 0.74
CA ARG A 116 -18.89 -27.34 -0.08
C ARG A 116 -19.66 -26.23 -0.80
N ARG A 117 -19.41 -24.95 -0.52
CA ARG A 117 -20.00 -23.83 -1.28
C ARG A 117 -19.24 -23.48 -2.58
N ARG A 118 -18.17 -24.21 -2.91
CA ARG A 118 -17.47 -24.11 -4.21
C ARG A 118 -18.08 -25.02 -5.28
N ALA A 119 -19.41 -24.98 -5.41
CA ALA A 119 -20.16 -25.48 -6.56
C ALA A 119 -21.46 -24.66 -6.55
N THR A 120 -21.59 -23.60 -7.35
CA THR A 120 -21.91 -23.72 -8.77
C THR A 120 -21.42 -22.48 -9.53
N SER A 121 -20.60 -22.70 -10.56
CA SER A 121 -20.66 -21.88 -11.76
C SER A 121 -20.77 -22.87 -12.92
N PRO A 122 -21.76 -22.70 -13.82
CA PRO A 122 -22.02 -23.66 -14.87
C PRO A 122 -20.84 -23.68 -15.85
N ARG A 123 -20.44 -24.86 -16.31
CA ARG A 123 -19.64 -24.98 -17.53
C ARG A 123 -20.56 -24.71 -18.73
N PRO A 124 -20.22 -23.79 -19.64
CA PRO A 124 -20.53 -23.98 -21.04
C PRO A 124 -19.35 -24.75 -21.66
N SER A 125 -19.57 -26.03 -21.90
CA SER A 125 -18.87 -26.75 -22.94
C SER A 125 -19.43 -26.23 -24.26
N GLU A 126 -18.74 -25.31 -24.92
CA GLU A 126 -18.78 -25.08 -26.38
C GLU A 126 -17.62 -24.14 -26.76
N ALA A 127 -16.85 -24.52 -27.77
CA ALA A 127 -15.67 -23.81 -28.24
C ALA A 127 -16.04 -22.39 -28.75
N PRO A 128 -15.13 -21.41 -28.72
CA PRO A 128 -15.37 -20.15 -29.44
C PRO A 128 -15.37 -20.44 -30.94
N GLU A 129 -16.52 -20.27 -31.60
CA GLU A 129 -16.59 -20.15 -33.05
C GLU A 129 -15.67 -19.03 -33.51
N GLU A 130 -14.85 -19.30 -34.53
CA GLU A 130 -13.96 -18.33 -35.15
C GLU A 130 -14.77 -17.12 -35.65
N LEU A 131 -14.47 -15.94 -35.10
CA LEU A 131 -14.95 -14.67 -35.65
C LEU A 131 -14.45 -14.55 -37.09
N SER A 132 -15.38 -14.42 -38.04
CA SER A 132 -15.05 -14.33 -39.45
C SER A 132 -14.36 -12.99 -39.76
N ASP A 133 -13.49 -12.96 -40.77
CA ASP A 133 -12.81 -11.74 -41.25
C ASP A 133 -13.76 -10.59 -41.65
N ALA A 134 -15.05 -10.88 -41.84
CA ALA A 134 -16.07 -9.88 -42.12
C ALA A 134 -16.46 -9.08 -40.87
N ASP A 135 -16.41 -9.70 -39.68
CA ASP A 135 -16.80 -9.08 -38.42
C ASP A 135 -15.73 -8.09 -37.93
N LEU A 136 -14.44 -8.40 -38.14
CA LEU A 136 -13.33 -7.49 -37.84
C LEU A 136 -13.38 -6.19 -38.66
N LYS A 137 -13.93 -6.24 -39.89
CA LYS A 137 -14.02 -5.07 -40.78
C LYS A 137 -15.19 -4.14 -40.47
N SER A 138 -16.12 -4.56 -39.60
CA SER A 138 -17.32 -3.79 -39.21
C SER A 138 -17.13 -2.96 -37.93
N ILE A 139 -16.06 -3.23 -37.17
CA ILE A 139 -15.77 -2.53 -35.91
C ILE A 139 -15.23 -1.13 -36.23
N ARG A 140 -16.05 -0.10 -36.04
CA ARG A 140 -15.62 1.29 -36.17
C ARG A 140 -14.71 1.67 -35.00
N PRO A 141 -13.49 2.19 -35.24
CA PRO A 141 -12.62 2.65 -34.17
C PRO A 141 -13.23 3.86 -33.44
N PRO A 142 -12.97 4.01 -32.13
CA PRO A 142 -13.44 5.17 -31.37
C PRO A 142 -12.80 6.46 -31.92
N PRO A 143 -13.51 7.60 -31.90
CA PRO A 143 -12.98 8.86 -32.41
C PRO A 143 -11.77 9.32 -31.59
N ILE A 144 -10.67 9.62 -32.27
CA ILE A 144 -9.46 10.18 -31.64
C ILE A 144 -9.76 11.64 -31.24
N PRO A 145 -9.58 12.03 -29.95
CA PRO A 145 -9.74 13.41 -29.53
C PRO A 145 -8.68 14.31 -30.19
N ARG A 146 -9.11 15.38 -30.85
CA ARG A 146 -8.22 16.41 -31.42
C ARG A 146 -7.66 17.29 -30.29
N GLY A 147 -6.38 17.14 -29.98
CA GLY A 147 -5.69 18.09 -29.10
C GLY A 147 -4.23 17.72 -28.84
N ILE A 148 -3.34 18.65 -29.20
CA ILE A 148 -1.89 18.70 -28.95
C ILE A 148 -1.02 18.00 -30.02
N LEU A 149 -0.73 18.77 -31.07
CA LEU A 149 0.38 18.50 -31.99
C LEU A 149 1.71 18.87 -31.27
N PRO A 150 2.72 18.00 -31.20
CA PRO A 150 4.06 18.43 -30.81
C PRO A 150 4.69 19.31 -31.92
N PRO A 151 5.57 20.27 -31.60
CA PRO A 151 6.12 21.20 -32.56
C PRO A 151 7.02 20.50 -33.59
N LYS A 152 6.89 20.90 -34.87
CA LYS A 152 7.83 20.52 -35.93
C LYS A 152 9.20 21.09 -35.61
N LYS A 153 10.23 20.24 -35.66
CA LYS A 153 11.63 20.65 -35.66
C LYS A 153 12.06 20.80 -37.12
N ASP A 154 12.69 21.92 -37.43
CA ASP A 154 13.27 22.26 -38.74
C ASP A 154 14.32 21.23 -39.21
#